data_AF-A0AA46A4S3-F1
#
_entry.id   AF-A0AA46A4S3-F1
#
_cell.length_a   1.000
_cell.length_b   1.000
_cell.length_c   1.000
_cell.angle_alpha   90.00
_cell.angle_beta   90.00
_cell.angle_gamma   90.00
#
_symmetry.space_group_name_H-M   'P 1'
#
loop_
_entity.id
_entity.type
_entity.pdbx_description
1 polymer ?
#
loop_
_entity_poly.entity_id
_entity_poly.type
_entity_poly.pdbx_seq_one_letter_code
_entity_poly.pdbx_strand_id
1 'polypeptide(L)'
;MTQNDKNRRSDDADAYTNTPALKGAVLSESGKSLPDLWRIVHANASIAVRFTMNSNERRKESINKMLSEAETTLMRELQSVPAESWGRLCEASGWTQIGASFLSWCSEATEQKIWYGWEKACTSLSPDPVFLIAARLNNPKFLLSERRLSSALTDEHINYIQLCVSIAARPGSIKMDCSLEQLNSLPDAFLKFLSHPKIGLMQPEAEQRSK
;
A
#
# COMPACT_ATOMS: atom_id res chain seq x y z
N MET A 1 12.64 -27.44 22.50
CA MET A 1 12.20 -27.35 21.09
C MET A 1 12.88 -28.45 20.33
N THR A 2 12.20 -29.58 20.21
CA THR A 2 12.72 -30.85 19.70
C THR A 2 12.62 -30.90 18.17
N GLN A 3 13.56 -31.61 17.54
CA GLN A 3 13.70 -31.84 16.10
C GLN A 3 12.38 -32.26 15.39
N ASN A 4 11.38 -32.76 16.13
CA ASN A 4 10.08 -33.23 15.63
C ASN A 4 9.12 -32.12 15.14
N ASP A 5 9.30 -30.86 15.53
CA ASP A 5 8.42 -29.77 15.04
C ASP A 5 8.78 -29.29 13.62
N LYS A 6 9.98 -29.63 13.12
CA LYS A 6 10.40 -29.27 11.75
C LYS A 6 9.85 -30.23 10.69
N ASN A 7 9.72 -31.53 11.00
CA ASN A 7 9.20 -32.52 10.04
C ASN A 7 7.69 -32.45 9.82
N ARG A 8 6.90 -32.01 10.81
CA ARG A 8 5.45 -31.84 10.63
C ARG A 8 5.06 -30.69 9.71
N ARG A 9 5.93 -29.68 9.55
CA ARG A 9 5.64 -28.53 8.68
C ARG A 9 5.89 -28.80 7.20
N SER A 10 6.75 -29.76 6.84
CA SER A 10 6.96 -30.10 5.42
C SER A 10 5.83 -30.94 4.85
N ASP A 11 5.31 -31.90 5.64
CA ASP A 11 4.34 -32.88 5.14
C ASP A 11 2.95 -32.27 4.86
N ASP A 12 2.55 -31.22 5.59
CA ASP A 12 1.26 -30.54 5.38
C ASP A 12 1.29 -29.57 4.18
N ALA A 13 2.46 -29.00 3.84
CA ALA A 13 2.60 -28.09 2.70
C ALA A 13 2.49 -28.82 1.36
N ASP A 14 3.03 -30.05 1.29
CA ASP A 14 2.98 -30.90 0.09
C ASP A 14 1.58 -31.49 -0.19
N ALA A 15 0.72 -31.57 0.82
CA ALA A 15 -0.64 -32.09 0.69
C ALA A 15 -1.57 -31.13 -0.06
N TYR A 16 -1.39 -29.81 0.08
CA TYR A 16 -2.25 -28.81 -0.58
C TYR A 16 -1.85 -28.54 -2.04
N THR A 17 -0.56 -28.59 -2.36
CA THR A 17 -0.04 -28.30 -3.72
C THR A 17 -0.38 -29.38 -4.75
N ASN A 18 -0.70 -30.60 -4.29
CA ASN A 18 -1.05 -31.74 -5.15
C ASN A 18 -2.57 -31.98 -5.29
N THR A 19 -3.41 -31.03 -4.86
CA THR A 19 -4.85 -31.14 -5.08
C THR A 19 -5.16 -31.02 -6.58
N PRO A 20 -5.84 -32.00 -7.22
CA PRO A 20 -6.14 -31.93 -8.66
C PRO A 20 -6.86 -30.63 -9.09
N ALA A 21 -7.63 -30.03 -8.18
CA ALA A 21 -8.35 -28.78 -8.39
C ALA A 21 -7.45 -27.54 -8.56
N LEU A 22 -6.21 -27.57 -8.05
CA LEU A 22 -5.26 -26.44 -8.12
C LEU A 22 -4.13 -26.68 -9.13
N LYS A 23 -4.22 -27.74 -9.94
CA LYS A 23 -3.20 -28.05 -10.94
C LYS A 23 -3.03 -26.88 -11.92
N GLY A 24 -1.81 -26.35 -12.01
CA GLY A 24 -1.46 -25.21 -12.87
C GLY A 24 -1.73 -23.83 -12.27
N ALA A 25 -2.25 -23.74 -11.05
CA ALA A 25 -2.39 -22.48 -10.34
C ALA A 25 -1.01 -21.97 -9.87
N VAL A 26 -0.83 -20.65 -9.89
CA VAL A 26 0.27 -20.01 -9.18
C VAL A 26 -0.12 -19.92 -7.70
N LEU A 27 0.72 -20.50 -6.84
CA LEU A 27 0.49 -20.58 -5.40
C LEU A 27 1.58 -19.78 -4.65
N SER A 28 1.23 -19.22 -3.49
CA SER A 28 2.24 -18.75 -2.54
C SER A 28 2.94 -19.92 -1.84
N GLU A 29 3.98 -19.63 -1.07
CA GLU A 29 4.70 -20.62 -0.26
C GLU A 29 3.78 -21.41 0.70
N SER A 30 2.72 -20.79 1.23
CA SER A 30 1.72 -21.49 2.05
C SER A 30 0.62 -22.21 1.26
N GLY A 31 0.73 -22.30 -0.06
CA GLY A 31 -0.22 -22.99 -0.93
C GLY A 31 -1.49 -22.20 -1.28
N LYS A 32 -1.54 -20.89 -1.02
CA LYS A 32 -2.71 -20.06 -1.39
C LYS A 32 -2.66 -19.65 -2.85
N SER A 33 -3.79 -19.77 -3.55
CA SER A 33 -3.89 -19.32 -4.94
C SER A 33 -3.86 -17.78 -5.04
N LEU A 34 -3.42 -17.25 -6.20
CA LEU A 34 -3.45 -15.80 -6.42
C LEU A 34 -4.86 -15.19 -6.27
N PRO A 35 -5.93 -15.78 -6.84
CA PRO A 35 -7.29 -15.26 -6.61
C PRO A 35 -7.69 -15.24 -5.13
N ASP A 36 -7.27 -16.23 -4.34
CA ASP A 36 -7.55 -16.24 -2.90
C ASP A 36 -6.83 -15.11 -2.18
N LEU A 37 -5.54 -14.91 -2.45
CA LEU A 37 -4.76 -13.81 -1.88
C LEU A 37 -5.37 -12.46 -2.27
N TRP A 38 -5.71 -12.29 -3.55
CA TRP A 38 -6.37 -11.09 -4.07
C TRP A 38 -7.68 -10.82 -3.35
N ARG A 39 -8.53 -11.84 -3.18
CA ARG A 39 -9.80 -11.71 -2.44
C ARG A 39 -9.56 -11.33 -0.98
N ILE A 40 -8.60 -11.95 -0.31
CA ILE A 40 -8.32 -11.70 1.12
C ILE A 40 -7.83 -10.27 1.34
N VAL A 41 -6.89 -9.76 0.53
CA VAL A 41 -6.39 -8.39 0.71
C VAL A 41 -7.48 -7.34 0.51
N HIS A 42 -8.39 -7.54 -0.46
CA HIS A 42 -9.52 -6.65 -0.69
C HIS A 42 -10.57 -6.74 0.42
N ALA A 43 -10.85 -7.94 0.92
CA ALA A 43 -11.76 -8.13 2.05
C ALA A 43 -11.24 -7.41 3.30
N ASN A 44 -9.95 -7.54 3.60
CA ASN A 44 -9.31 -6.85 4.74
C ASN A 44 -9.37 -5.34 4.58
N ALA A 45 -9.07 -4.81 3.39
CA ALA A 45 -9.19 -3.38 3.12
C ALA A 45 -10.63 -2.87 3.29
N SER A 46 -11.63 -3.61 2.80
CA SER A 46 -13.04 -3.26 2.99
C SER A 46 -13.44 -3.25 4.47
N ILE A 47 -12.94 -4.20 5.26
CA ILE A 47 -13.14 -4.23 6.71
C ILE A 47 -12.50 -2.99 7.34
N ALA A 48 -11.25 -2.68 7.01
CA ALA A 48 -10.54 -1.51 7.52
C ALA A 48 -11.28 -0.20 7.23
N VAL A 49 -11.79 -0.01 6.00
CA VAL A 49 -12.61 1.16 5.64
C VAL A 49 -13.84 1.28 6.53
N ARG A 50 -14.61 0.19 6.67
CA ARG A 50 -15.86 0.19 7.46
C ARG A 50 -15.61 0.55 8.92
N PHE A 51 -14.54 0.01 9.51
CA PHE A 51 -14.23 0.26 10.92
C PHE A 51 -13.62 1.64 11.17
N THR A 52 -12.82 2.14 10.24
CA THR A 52 -12.29 3.52 10.33
C THR A 52 -13.42 4.55 10.32
N MET A 53 -14.54 4.28 9.64
CA MET A 53 -15.69 5.18 9.56
C MET A 53 -16.66 5.10 10.74
N ASN A 54 -16.93 3.91 11.30
CA ASN A 54 -18.17 3.68 12.05
C ASN A 54 -18.01 3.11 13.47
N SER A 55 -16.82 3.13 14.08
CA SER A 55 -16.60 2.46 15.38
C SER A 55 -16.15 3.37 16.52
N ASN A 56 -16.41 2.93 17.76
CA ASN A 56 -15.90 3.58 18.97
C ASN A 56 -14.40 3.24 19.18
N GLU A 57 -13.68 4.09 19.90
CA GLU A 57 -12.21 4.03 19.97
C GLU A 57 -11.64 2.68 20.47
N ARG A 58 -12.27 2.06 21.48
CA ARG A 58 -11.81 0.75 21.97
C ARG A 58 -11.97 -0.38 20.94
N ARG A 59 -13.07 -0.37 20.18
CA ARG A 59 -13.30 -1.39 19.13
C ARG A 59 -12.40 -1.15 17.92
N LYS A 60 -12.08 0.12 17.61
CA LYS A 60 -11.06 0.46 16.58
C LYS A 60 -9.72 -0.18 16.91
N GLU A 61 -9.23 -0.02 18.13
CA GLU A 61 -7.88 -0.48 18.49
C GLU A 61 -7.71 -2.00 18.42
N SER A 62 -8.68 -2.75 18.97
CA SER A 62 -8.63 -4.22 18.90
C SER A 62 -8.70 -4.74 17.46
N ILE A 63 -9.53 -4.13 16.61
CA ILE A 63 -9.67 -4.53 15.21
C ILE A 63 -8.43 -4.14 14.42
N ASN A 64 -7.88 -2.94 14.64
CA ASN A 64 -6.66 -2.49 13.99
C ASN A 64 -5.50 -3.44 14.30
N LYS A 65 -5.35 -3.87 15.55
CA LYS A 65 -4.31 -4.84 15.92
C LYS A 65 -4.45 -6.15 15.13
N MET A 66 -5.66 -6.71 15.09
CA MET A 66 -5.95 -7.95 14.36
C MET A 66 -5.70 -7.79 12.85
N LEU A 67 -6.09 -6.66 12.27
CA LEU A 67 -5.84 -6.36 10.85
C LEU A 67 -4.34 -6.23 10.57
N SER A 68 -3.59 -5.52 11.41
CA SER A 68 -2.14 -5.37 11.24
C SER A 68 -1.39 -6.71 11.24
N GLU A 69 -1.79 -7.64 12.12
CA GLU A 69 -1.21 -8.99 12.16
C GLU A 69 -1.54 -9.81 10.90
N ALA A 70 -2.79 -9.71 10.43
CA ALA A 70 -3.23 -10.36 9.19
C ALA A 70 -2.52 -9.78 7.96
N GLU A 71 -2.40 -8.46 7.88
CA GLU A 71 -1.71 -7.74 6.81
C GLU A 71 -0.22 -8.11 6.76
N THR A 72 0.46 -8.12 7.91
CA THR A 72 1.87 -8.55 7.99
C THR A 72 2.07 -9.98 7.50
N THR A 73 1.09 -10.85 7.74
CA THR A 73 1.13 -12.23 7.23
C THR A 73 0.94 -12.25 5.72
N LEU A 74 -0.03 -11.51 5.17
CA LEU A 74 -0.26 -11.42 3.73
C LEU A 74 0.92 -10.80 2.96
N MET A 75 1.54 -9.76 3.51
CA MET A 75 2.73 -9.13 2.90
C MET A 75 3.89 -10.12 2.79
N ARG A 76 4.08 -10.98 3.81
CA ARG A 76 5.10 -12.05 3.76
C ARG A 76 4.75 -13.12 2.72
N GLU A 77 3.49 -13.54 2.65
CA GLU A 77 3.04 -14.51 1.64
C GLU A 77 3.29 -14.01 0.22
N LEU A 78 3.02 -12.72 -0.04
CA LEU A 78 3.22 -12.12 -1.36
C LEU A 78 4.69 -12.07 -1.78
N GLN A 79 5.65 -12.10 -0.86
CA GLN A 79 7.07 -12.15 -1.22
C GLN A 79 7.46 -13.40 -2.01
N SER A 80 6.64 -14.46 -1.96
CA SER A 80 6.81 -15.67 -2.78
C SER A 80 6.11 -15.60 -4.15
N VAL A 81 5.24 -14.61 -4.36
CA VAL A 81 4.41 -14.45 -5.56
C VAL A 81 5.15 -13.59 -6.60
N PRO A 82 5.35 -14.07 -7.84
CA PRO A 82 5.91 -13.25 -8.91
C PRO A 82 5.07 -12.01 -9.20
N ALA A 83 5.71 -10.84 -9.21
CA ALA A 83 5.06 -9.56 -9.51
C ALA A 83 4.34 -9.56 -10.87
N GLU A 84 4.88 -10.26 -11.87
CA GLU A 84 4.22 -10.39 -13.17
C GLU A 84 2.89 -11.15 -13.08
N SER A 85 2.85 -12.26 -12.34
CA SER A 85 1.62 -13.05 -12.17
C SER A 85 0.54 -12.27 -11.41
N TRP A 86 0.94 -11.53 -10.36
CA TRP A 86 0.02 -10.64 -9.65
C TRP A 86 -0.49 -9.50 -10.54
N GLY A 87 0.41 -8.90 -11.32
CA GLY A 87 0.07 -7.84 -12.28
C GLY A 87 -0.95 -8.31 -13.33
N ARG A 88 -0.74 -9.49 -13.92
CA ARG A 88 -1.70 -10.10 -14.87
C ARG A 88 -3.07 -10.38 -14.23
N LEU A 89 -3.10 -10.84 -12.98
CA LEU A 89 -4.36 -11.00 -12.26
C LEU A 89 -5.08 -9.66 -12.08
N CYS A 90 -4.36 -8.61 -11.71
CA CYS A 90 -4.92 -7.26 -11.58
C CYS A 90 -5.41 -6.72 -12.92
N GLU A 91 -4.70 -6.97 -14.02
CA GLU A 91 -5.15 -6.59 -15.36
C GLU A 91 -6.44 -7.30 -15.77
N ALA A 92 -6.56 -8.60 -15.50
CA ALA A 92 -7.77 -9.37 -15.78
C ALA A 92 -8.96 -9.02 -14.87
N SER A 93 -8.69 -8.68 -13.61
CA SER A 93 -9.72 -8.41 -12.59
C SER A 93 -10.10 -6.93 -12.51
N GLY A 94 -9.32 -6.06 -13.15
CA GLY A 94 -9.35 -4.61 -12.99
C GLY A 94 -8.35 -4.13 -11.94
N TRP A 95 -7.56 -3.11 -12.29
CA TRP A 95 -6.61 -2.49 -11.37
C TRP A 95 -7.35 -1.73 -10.25
N THR A 96 -6.93 -1.98 -9.02
CA THR A 96 -7.40 -1.26 -7.83
C THR A 96 -6.20 -0.72 -7.06
N GLN A 97 -6.42 0.30 -6.21
CA GLN A 97 -5.35 0.87 -5.38
C GLN A 97 -4.75 -0.18 -4.44
N ILE A 98 -5.60 -1.09 -3.92
CA ILE A 98 -5.17 -2.22 -3.09
C ILE A 98 -4.31 -3.20 -3.90
N GLY A 99 -4.75 -3.56 -5.12
CA GLY A 99 -3.97 -4.43 -6.01
C GLY A 99 -2.60 -3.83 -6.35
N ALA A 100 -2.55 -2.54 -6.66
CA ALA A 100 -1.31 -1.80 -6.94
C ALA A 100 -0.39 -1.73 -5.70
N SER A 101 -0.95 -1.46 -4.52
CA SER A 101 -0.20 -1.47 -3.27
C SER A 101 0.41 -2.84 -2.99
N PHE A 102 -0.35 -3.92 -3.09
CA PHE A 102 0.15 -5.27 -2.78
C PHE A 102 1.10 -5.83 -3.84
N LEU A 103 1.08 -5.31 -5.07
CA LEU A 103 2.12 -5.58 -6.08
C LEU A 103 3.52 -5.21 -5.56
N SER A 104 3.63 -4.15 -4.75
CA SER A 104 4.92 -3.71 -4.19
C SER A 104 5.53 -4.70 -3.16
N TRP A 105 4.79 -5.73 -2.76
CA TRP A 105 5.28 -6.81 -1.88
C TRP A 105 5.63 -8.09 -2.62
N CYS A 106 5.29 -8.18 -3.92
CA CYS A 106 5.56 -9.34 -4.74
C CYS A 106 7.07 -9.53 -5.00
N SER A 107 7.50 -10.77 -5.26
CA SER A 107 8.85 -11.02 -5.72
C SER A 107 9.10 -10.31 -7.05
N GLU A 108 10.31 -9.78 -7.22
CA GLU A 108 10.73 -9.10 -8.45
C GLU A 108 9.89 -7.85 -8.80
N ALA A 109 9.20 -7.27 -7.80
CA ALA A 109 8.52 -5.99 -7.97
C ALA A 109 9.54 -4.88 -8.28
N THR A 110 9.23 -4.08 -9.30
CA THR A 110 10.02 -2.93 -9.74
C THR A 110 9.19 -1.66 -9.62
N GLU A 111 9.85 -0.50 -9.48
CA GLU A 111 9.17 0.81 -9.44
C GLU A 111 8.25 0.99 -10.64
N GLN A 112 8.73 0.68 -11.85
CA GLN A 112 7.95 0.79 -13.07
C GLN A 112 6.64 -0.01 -13.02
N LYS A 113 6.68 -1.27 -12.54
CA LYS A 113 5.47 -2.11 -12.44
C LYS A 113 4.49 -1.57 -11.38
N ILE A 114 5.02 -1.12 -10.25
CA ILE A 114 4.21 -0.61 -9.12
C ILE A 114 3.49 0.66 -9.54
N TRP A 115 4.21 1.62 -10.11
CA TRP A 115 3.63 2.92 -10.47
C TRP A 115 2.71 2.82 -11.69
N TYR A 116 3.00 1.92 -12.64
CA TYR A 116 2.03 1.55 -13.66
C TYR A 116 0.71 1.04 -13.06
N GLY A 117 0.78 0.15 -12.07
CA GLY A 117 -0.41 -0.36 -11.38
C GLY A 117 -1.20 0.75 -10.68
N TRP A 118 -0.51 1.66 -10.00
CA TRP A 118 -1.13 2.83 -9.36
C TRP A 118 -1.77 3.79 -10.36
N GLU A 119 -1.11 4.07 -11.49
CA GLU A 119 -1.66 4.88 -12.58
C GLU A 119 -2.93 4.27 -13.18
N LYS A 120 -2.96 2.94 -13.36
CA LYS A 120 -4.16 2.24 -13.83
C LYS A 120 -5.28 2.22 -12.79
N ALA A 121 -4.93 2.18 -11.51
CA ALA A 121 -5.89 2.14 -10.42
C ALA A 121 -6.48 3.52 -10.06
N CYS A 122 -5.74 4.61 -10.27
CA CYS A 122 -6.12 5.96 -9.88
C CYS A 122 -6.67 6.75 -11.07
N THR A 123 -8.00 6.83 -11.16
CA THR A 123 -8.67 7.73 -12.11
C THR A 123 -8.69 9.19 -11.65
N SER A 124 -8.42 9.44 -10.37
CA SER A 124 -8.28 10.79 -9.79
C SER A 124 -7.35 10.80 -8.57
N LEU A 125 -6.69 11.93 -8.31
CA LEU A 125 -5.86 12.17 -7.12
C LEU A 125 -6.72 12.59 -5.91
N SER A 126 -7.68 11.74 -5.55
CA SER A 126 -8.54 11.96 -4.38
C SER A 126 -8.08 11.09 -3.21
N PRO A 127 -7.83 11.66 -2.02
CA PRO A 127 -7.43 10.92 -0.82
C PRO A 127 -8.63 10.25 -0.14
N ASP A 128 -9.33 9.41 -0.90
CA ASP A 128 -10.44 8.63 -0.39
C ASP A 128 -9.94 7.57 0.63
N PRO A 129 -10.83 7.01 1.45
CA PRO A 129 -10.46 6.03 2.48
C PRO A 129 -9.72 4.80 1.96
N VAL A 130 -10.05 4.31 0.75
CA VAL A 130 -9.36 3.18 0.12
C VAL A 130 -7.95 3.62 -0.31
N PHE A 131 -7.82 4.82 -0.89
CA PHE A 131 -6.53 5.38 -1.27
C PHE A 131 -5.58 5.47 -0.07
N LEU A 132 -6.07 6.02 1.04
CA LEU A 132 -5.27 6.18 2.26
C LEU A 132 -4.84 4.84 2.86
N ILE A 133 -5.71 3.83 2.83
CA ILE A 133 -5.37 2.48 3.30
C ILE A 133 -4.34 1.84 2.37
N ALA A 134 -4.60 1.87 1.06
CA ALA A 134 -3.68 1.34 0.05
C ALA A 134 -2.30 2.00 0.16
N ALA A 135 -2.23 3.32 0.31
CA ALA A 135 -0.96 4.03 0.44
C ALA A 135 -0.16 3.56 1.67
N ARG A 136 -0.82 3.36 2.82
CA ARG A 136 -0.17 2.85 4.05
C ARG A 136 0.29 1.41 3.93
N LEU A 137 -0.40 0.60 3.12
CA LEU A 137 -0.04 -0.79 2.87
C LEU A 137 1.04 -0.92 1.80
N ASN A 138 1.43 0.16 1.11
CA ASN A 138 2.47 0.11 0.10
C ASN A 138 3.82 -0.18 0.76
N ASN A 139 4.65 -1.00 0.12
CA ASN A 139 5.95 -1.36 0.64
C ASN A 139 6.83 -0.09 0.77
N PRO A 140 7.33 0.22 1.98
CA PRO A 140 8.11 1.43 2.23
C PRO A 140 9.37 1.56 1.37
N LYS A 141 9.92 0.45 0.85
CA LYS A 141 11.09 0.44 -0.03
C LYS A 141 10.89 1.28 -1.30
N PHE A 142 9.66 1.38 -1.79
CA PHE A 142 9.34 2.09 -3.04
C PHE A 142 8.83 3.51 -2.80
N LEU A 143 8.59 3.90 -1.55
CA LEU A 143 8.15 5.25 -1.22
C LEU A 143 9.32 6.23 -1.32
N LEU A 144 9.01 7.49 -1.60
CA LEU A 144 9.99 8.57 -1.63
C LEU A 144 10.78 8.64 -0.31
N SER A 145 12.08 8.84 -0.42
CA SER A 145 12.97 8.92 0.74
C SER A 145 12.92 10.30 1.41
N GLU A 146 12.53 11.29 0.62
CA GLU A 146 12.54 12.71 0.92
C GLU A 146 11.53 13.03 2.03
N ARG A 147 11.94 13.92 2.94
CA ARG A 147 11.11 14.42 4.05
C ARG A 147 10.64 15.85 3.83
N ARG A 148 10.96 16.44 2.68
CA ARG A 148 10.63 17.83 2.30
C ARG A 148 9.92 17.80 0.96
N LEU A 149 8.77 18.46 0.89
CA LEU A 149 8.00 18.52 -0.35
C LEU A 149 8.77 19.26 -1.44
N SER A 150 9.49 20.34 -1.09
CA SER A 150 10.30 21.10 -2.03
C SER A 150 11.34 20.23 -2.75
N SER A 151 11.99 19.31 -2.05
CA SER A 151 13.00 18.39 -2.61
C SER A 151 12.38 17.33 -3.51
N ALA A 152 11.17 16.86 -3.21
CA ALA A 152 10.47 15.92 -4.09
C ALA A 152 9.96 16.60 -5.38
N LEU A 153 9.86 17.93 -5.39
CA LEU A 153 9.37 18.73 -6.51
C LEU A 153 10.48 19.26 -7.45
N THR A 154 11.75 18.91 -7.22
CA THR A 154 12.86 19.33 -8.10
C THR A 154 13.06 18.42 -9.31
N ASP A 155 12.40 17.26 -9.35
CA ASP A 155 12.51 16.33 -10.47
C ASP A 155 11.66 16.83 -11.66
N GLU A 156 12.20 16.84 -12.87
CA GLU A 156 11.45 17.25 -14.07
C GLU A 156 10.39 16.22 -14.48
N HIS A 157 10.49 14.98 -13.99
CA HIS A 157 9.61 13.86 -14.31
C HIS A 157 8.77 13.39 -13.12
N ILE A 158 8.40 14.31 -12.23
CA ILE A 158 7.62 14.00 -11.01
C ILE A 158 6.41 13.13 -11.33
N ASN A 159 6.38 11.94 -10.76
CA ASN A 159 5.18 11.12 -10.68
C ASN A 159 4.34 11.61 -9.50
N TYR A 160 3.34 12.44 -9.77
CA TYR A 160 2.45 12.98 -8.73
C TYR A 160 1.68 11.89 -7.98
N ILE A 161 1.40 10.74 -8.59
CA ILE A 161 0.74 9.62 -7.89
C ILE A 161 1.71 9.03 -6.86
N GLN A 162 2.97 8.78 -7.23
CA GLN A 162 4.00 8.33 -6.27
C GLN A 162 4.18 9.31 -5.13
N LEU A 163 4.18 10.62 -5.41
CA LEU A 163 4.28 11.65 -4.39
C LEU A 163 3.06 11.64 -3.45
N CYS A 164 1.84 11.61 -3.99
CA CYS A 164 0.61 11.48 -3.22
C CYS A 164 0.60 10.23 -2.33
N VAL A 165 0.96 9.07 -2.88
CA VAL A 165 1.04 7.80 -2.15
C VAL A 165 2.08 7.90 -1.04
N SER A 166 3.25 8.47 -1.31
CA SER A 166 4.34 8.63 -0.33
C SER A 166 3.99 9.56 0.83
N ILE A 167 3.20 10.60 0.57
CA ILE A 167 2.65 11.51 1.60
C ILE A 167 1.59 10.77 2.41
N ALA A 168 0.60 10.14 1.76
CA ALA A 168 -0.51 9.46 2.42
C ALA A 168 -0.09 8.24 3.24
N ALA A 169 0.99 7.55 2.83
CA ALA A 169 1.56 6.43 3.57
C ALA A 169 2.14 6.84 4.93
N ARG A 170 2.61 8.09 5.06
CA ARG A 170 3.33 8.61 6.22
C ARG A 170 2.83 10.01 6.59
N PRO A 171 1.57 10.16 7.01
CA PRO A 171 1.03 11.45 7.40
C PRO A 171 1.86 12.03 8.55
N GLY A 172 2.17 13.31 8.46
CA GLY A 172 2.98 14.08 9.41
C GLY A 172 4.48 13.93 9.22
N SER A 173 4.93 13.13 8.26
CA SER A 173 6.37 12.85 8.07
C SER A 173 7.05 13.68 6.99
N ILE A 174 6.27 14.35 6.13
CA ILE A 174 6.78 15.21 5.06
C ILE A 174 6.48 16.66 5.42
N LYS A 175 7.53 17.48 5.42
CA LYS A 175 7.46 18.92 5.70
C LYS A 175 6.96 19.66 4.47
N MET A 176 5.98 20.53 4.69
CA MET A 176 5.53 21.52 3.71
C MET A 176 6.48 22.72 3.73
N ASP A 177 7.44 22.76 2.81
CA ASP A 177 8.48 23.79 2.74
C ASP A 177 8.59 24.46 1.36
N CYS A 178 7.53 24.38 0.56
CA CYS A 178 7.44 25.00 -0.75
C CYS A 178 7.22 26.53 -0.64
N SER A 179 7.88 27.29 -1.51
CA SER A 179 7.55 28.70 -1.72
C SER A 179 6.18 28.85 -2.39
N LEU A 180 5.58 30.05 -2.29
CA LEU A 180 4.32 30.34 -2.98
C LEU A 180 4.43 30.16 -4.51
N GLU A 181 5.59 30.52 -5.07
CA GLU A 181 5.89 30.33 -6.50
C GLU A 181 5.89 28.85 -6.88
N GLN A 182 6.56 28.01 -6.08
CA GLN A 182 6.54 26.56 -6.28
C GLN A 182 5.11 26.02 -6.22
N LEU A 183 4.30 26.44 -5.25
CA LEU A 183 2.92 25.98 -5.12
C LEU A 183 2.04 26.39 -6.30
N ASN A 184 2.20 27.62 -6.80
CA ASN A 184 1.44 28.12 -7.94
C ASN A 184 1.79 27.40 -9.25
N SER A 185 2.95 26.73 -9.33
CA SER A 185 3.35 25.92 -10.48
C SER A 185 2.77 24.50 -10.47
N LEU A 186 2.16 24.06 -9.36
CA LEU A 186 1.67 22.69 -9.22
C LEU A 186 0.30 22.47 -9.86
N PRO A 187 0.00 21.24 -10.33
CA PRO A 187 -1.33 20.91 -10.82
C PRO A 187 -2.42 21.08 -9.76
N ASP A 188 -3.58 21.61 -10.15
CA ASP A 188 -4.74 21.81 -9.27
C ASP A 188 -5.16 20.54 -8.53
N ALA A 189 -5.11 19.38 -9.19
CA ALA A 189 -5.46 18.11 -8.59
C ALA A 189 -4.53 17.77 -7.41
N PHE A 190 -3.25 18.09 -7.54
CA PHE A 190 -2.26 17.89 -6.50
C PHE A 190 -2.43 18.91 -5.36
N LEU A 191 -2.68 20.18 -5.67
CA LEU A 191 -3.00 21.19 -4.65
C LEU A 191 -4.24 20.81 -3.83
N LYS A 192 -5.30 20.33 -4.49
CA LYS A 192 -6.51 19.80 -3.83
C LYS A 192 -6.16 18.63 -2.91
N PHE A 193 -5.33 17.70 -3.36
CA PHE A 193 -4.85 16.60 -2.54
C PHE A 193 -4.12 17.08 -1.28
N LEU A 194 -3.15 18.00 -1.43
CA LEU A 194 -2.37 18.55 -0.29
C LEU A 194 -3.26 19.28 0.72
N SER A 195 -4.31 19.97 0.25
CA SER A 195 -5.25 20.68 1.11
C SER A 195 -6.19 19.77 1.91
N HIS A 196 -6.21 18.47 1.63
CA HIS A 196 -7.17 17.58 2.25
C HIS A 196 -6.82 17.31 3.73
N PRO A 197 -7.80 17.39 4.67
CA PRO A 197 -7.53 17.30 6.11
C PRO A 197 -6.82 16.01 6.56
N LYS A 198 -6.99 14.91 5.81
CA LYS A 198 -6.35 13.62 6.12
C LYS A 198 -4.91 13.47 5.60
N ILE A 199 -4.44 14.38 4.75
CA ILE A 199 -3.11 14.31 4.12
C ILE A 199 -2.00 14.84 5.02
N GLY A 200 -2.34 15.51 6.13
CA GLY A 200 -1.48 15.71 7.30
C GLY A 200 -0.03 16.03 6.94
N LEU A 201 0.26 17.22 6.44
CA LEU A 201 1.64 17.65 6.23
C LEU A 201 2.21 18.25 7.52
N MET A 202 3.50 18.05 7.76
CA MET A 202 4.18 18.75 8.86
C MET A 202 4.30 20.21 8.46
N GLN A 203 3.51 21.06 9.12
CA GLN A 203 3.62 22.50 8.95
C GLN A 203 5.01 22.94 9.42
N PRO A 204 5.67 23.89 8.73
CA PRO A 204 6.85 24.52 9.30
C PRO A 204 6.43 25.09 10.65
N GLU A 205 7.17 24.74 11.70
CA GLU A 205 7.03 25.40 13.00
C GLU A 205 6.99 26.89 12.71
N ALA A 206 5.87 27.54 13.04
CA ALA A 206 5.86 28.98 13.07
C ALA A 206 7.05 29.34 13.97
N GLU A 207 8.04 30.04 13.42
CA GLU A 207 9.02 30.75 14.24
C GLU A 207 8.21 31.34 15.38
N GLN A 208 8.47 30.88 16.61
CA GLN A 208 7.98 31.53 17.81
C GLN A 208 8.61 32.92 17.80
N ARG A 209 8.00 33.83 17.04
CA ARG A 209 8.27 35.25 17.07
C ARG A 209 7.60 35.78 18.31
N SER A 210 8.47 36.18 19.23
CA SER A 210 8.25 37.10 20.36
C SER A 210 7.55 36.47 21.56
N LYS A 211 8.13 36.51 22.77
CA LYS A 211 9.00 37.54 23.37
C LYS A 211 10.10 36.93 24.23
#